data_AF-A0A2E8H7V4-F1
#
_entry.id   AF-A0A2E8H7V4-F1
#
_cell.length_a   1.000
_cell.length_b   1.000
_cell.length_c   1.000
_cell.angle_alpha   90.00
_cell.angle_beta   90.00
_cell.angle_gamma   90.00
#
_symmetry.space_group_name_H-M   'P 1'
#
loop_
_entity.id
_entity.type
_entity.pdbx_description
1 polymer ?
#
loop_
_entity_poly.entity_id
_entity_poly.type
_entity_poly.pdbx_seq_one_letter_code
_entity_poly.pdbx_strand_id
1 'polypeptide(L)'
;MEINSDLADSWHSWSSNGRWLVFSSKRRDGLFARPYFSYVDEEGRFHRPVLMPQEDPTFYDAFIKTYNVPVFITGPVKVSERNLARAIYDPDRPLSAQLDPRVASALQQDAGDGPVEPYSSGTTR
;
A
#
# COMPACT_ATOMS: atom_id res chain seq x y z
N MET A 1 12.02 -8.63 -2.78
CA MET A 1 12.60 -8.53 -1.42
C MET A 1 12.70 -9.93 -0.83
N GLU A 2 13.60 -10.16 0.13
CA GLU A 2 13.77 -11.46 0.80
C GLU A 2 12.49 -11.98 1.46
N ILE A 3 11.59 -11.08 1.85
CA ILE A 3 10.31 -11.39 2.48
C ILE A 3 9.20 -11.76 1.52
N ASN A 4 9.40 -11.59 0.21
CA ASN A 4 8.38 -11.91 -0.79
C ASN A 4 8.17 -13.42 -0.87
N SER A 5 6.94 -13.82 -1.16
CA SER A 5 6.57 -15.19 -1.47
C SER A 5 6.66 -15.48 -2.97
N ASP A 6 6.52 -16.74 -3.34
CA ASP A 6 6.36 -17.16 -4.73
C ASP A 6 4.99 -16.77 -5.33
N LEU A 7 4.08 -16.25 -4.51
CA LEU A 7 2.77 -15.73 -4.92
C LEU A 7 2.77 -14.20 -4.94
N ALA A 8 1.64 -13.62 -5.36
CA ALA A 8 1.51 -12.18 -5.50
C ALA A 8 1.63 -11.43 -4.17
N ASP A 9 2.65 -10.57 -4.08
CA ASP A 9 2.91 -9.64 -2.98
C ASP A 9 2.96 -8.19 -3.50
N SER A 10 2.30 -7.27 -2.80
CA SER A 10 2.16 -5.87 -3.23
C SER A 10 2.11 -4.89 -2.06
N TRP A 11 2.28 -3.61 -2.37
CA TRP A 11 2.12 -2.48 -1.45
C TRP A 11 2.95 -2.60 -0.15
N HIS A 12 4.27 -2.51 -0.28
CA HIS A 12 5.17 -2.50 0.87
C HIS A 12 5.17 -1.13 1.54
N SER A 13 4.55 -1.04 2.71
CA SER A 13 4.46 0.18 3.50
C SER A 13 5.31 0.07 4.76
N TRP A 14 6.10 1.11 5.04
CA TRP A 14 6.99 1.18 6.18
C TRP A 14 6.33 1.86 7.37
N SER A 15 6.60 1.34 8.57
CA SER A 15 6.33 2.06 9.81
C SER A 15 7.20 3.32 9.93
N SER A 16 6.75 4.32 10.68
CA SER A 16 7.46 5.59 10.86
C SER A 16 8.83 5.47 11.52
N ASN A 17 9.09 4.39 12.27
CA ASN A 17 10.39 4.14 12.90
C ASN A 17 11.35 3.30 12.03
N GLY A 18 10.91 2.89 10.83
CA GLY A 18 11.73 2.10 9.91
C GLY A 18 12.02 0.66 10.35
N ARG A 19 11.32 0.14 11.37
CA ARG A 19 11.55 -1.22 11.91
C ARG A 19 10.52 -2.25 11.52
N TRP A 20 9.44 -1.83 10.87
CA TRP A 20 8.39 -2.72 10.40
C TRP A 20 7.96 -2.42 8.97
N LEU A 21 7.66 -3.47 8.23
CA LEU A 21 6.89 -3.42 7.00
C LEU A 21 5.54 -4.08 7.20
N VAL A 22 4.53 -3.55 6.52
CA VAL A 22 3.28 -4.22 6.23
C VAL A 22 3.10 -4.28 4.72
N PHE A 23 2.63 -5.41 4.21
CA PHE A 23 2.38 -5.59 2.79
C PHE A 23 1.24 -6.58 2.55
N SER A 24 0.63 -6.49 1.37
CA SER A 24 -0.42 -7.39 0.95
C SER A 24 0.18 -8.63 0.33
N SER A 25 -0.23 -9.81 0.77
CA SER A 25 0.28 -11.08 0.24
C SER A 25 -0.81 -12.12 0.07
N LYS A 26 -0.76 -12.84 -1.06
CA LYS A 26 -1.60 -14.02 -1.32
C LYS A 26 -0.97 -15.34 -0.87
N ARG A 27 0.12 -15.30 -0.09
CA ARG A 27 0.92 -16.50 0.28
C ARG A 27 0.18 -17.62 1.01
N ARG A 28 -0.99 -17.35 1.60
CA ARG A 28 -1.75 -18.35 2.37
C ARG A 28 -2.48 -19.35 1.47
N ASP A 29 -3.26 -18.85 0.51
CA ASP A 29 -4.18 -19.66 -0.30
C ASP A 29 -4.20 -19.25 -1.79
N GLY A 30 -3.48 -18.20 -2.18
CA GLY A 30 -3.47 -17.68 -3.55
C GLY A 30 -4.70 -16.88 -3.97
N LEU A 31 -5.75 -16.81 -3.15
CA LEU A 31 -7.04 -16.21 -3.51
C LEU A 31 -7.09 -14.75 -3.07
N PHE A 32 -7.08 -14.52 -1.76
CA PHE A 32 -7.29 -13.20 -1.16
C PHE A 32 -6.00 -12.68 -0.53
N ALA A 33 -5.64 -11.43 -0.83
CA ALA A 33 -4.46 -10.83 -0.20
C ALA A 33 -4.77 -10.46 1.25
N ARG A 34 -3.86 -10.89 2.14
CA ARG A 34 -3.90 -10.59 3.57
C ARG A 34 -2.72 -9.70 3.94
N PRO A 35 -2.85 -8.86 4.99
CA PRO A 35 -1.73 -8.07 5.48
C PRO A 35 -0.76 -8.96 6.24
N TYR A 36 0.50 -8.95 5.81
CA TYR A 36 1.62 -9.57 6.50
C TYR A 36 2.57 -8.50 7.04
N PHE A 37 3.16 -8.77 8.20
CA PHE A 37 4.15 -7.91 8.83
C PHE A 37 5.52 -8.57 8.79
N SER A 38 6.57 -7.79 8.59
CA SER A 38 7.95 -8.22 8.78
C SER A 38 8.71 -7.19 9.61
N TYR A 39 9.49 -7.67 10.58
CA TYR A 39 10.40 -6.83 11.37
C TYR A 39 11.73 -6.68 10.62
N VAL A 40 12.33 -5.50 10.72
CA VAL A 40 13.65 -5.19 10.18
C VAL A 40 14.59 -4.86 11.35
N ASP A 41 15.65 -5.65 11.52
CA ASP A 41 16.61 -5.47 12.62
C ASP A 41 17.51 -4.24 12.44
N GLU A 42 18.39 -4.00 13.42
CA GLU A 42 19.32 -2.87 13.41
C GLU A 42 20.34 -2.93 12.26
N GLU A 43 20.67 -4.12 11.78
CA GLU A 43 21.56 -4.35 10.65
C GLU A 43 20.82 -4.32 9.29
N GLY A 44 19.50 -4.10 9.29
CA GLY A 44 18.69 -4.04 8.08
C GLY A 44 18.25 -5.41 7.55
N ARG A 45 18.36 -6.47 8.34
CA ARG A 45 17.88 -7.81 7.95
C ARG A 45 16.38 -7.93 8.16
N PHE A 46 15.73 -8.56 7.20
CA PHE A 46 14.30 -8.81 7.27
C PHE A 46 14.03 -10.14 7.98
N HIS A 47 13.10 -10.10 8.93
CA HIS A 47 12.65 -11.31 9.61
C HIS A 47 11.44 -11.93 8.93
N ARG A 48 11.20 -13.21 9.22
CA ARG A 48 10.09 -13.99 8.66
C ARG A 48 8.77 -13.24 8.79
N PRO A 49 8.02 -13.06 7.68
CA PRO A 49 6.75 -12.37 7.75
C PRO A 49 5.68 -13.17 8.48
N VAL A 50 4.84 -12.47 9.24
CA VAL A 50 3.72 -13.03 10.01
C VAL A 50 2.41 -12.43 9.54
N LEU A 51 1.37 -13.26 9.43
CA LEU A 51 0.02 -12.82 9.09
C LEU A 51 -0.53 -11.93 10.20
N MET A 52 -1.22 -10.84 9.85
CA MET A 52 -1.85 -9.94 10.83
C MET A 52 -2.78 -10.72 11.76
N PRO A 53 -2.48 -10.80 13.07
CA PRO A 53 -3.32 -11.50 14.02
C PRO A 53 -4.72 -10.89 14.08
N GLN A 54 -5.72 -11.74 14.29
CA GLN A 54 -7.10 -11.35 14.53
C GLN A 54 -7.53 -11.94 15.88
N GLU A 55 -8.57 -11.37 16.49
CA GLU A 55 -9.11 -11.88 17.75
C GLU A 55 -9.56 -13.35 17.61
N ASP A 56 -10.24 -13.68 16.51
CA ASP A 56 -10.53 -15.04 16.11
C ASP A 56 -9.44 -15.55 15.14
N PRO A 57 -8.65 -16.59 15.49
CA PRO A 57 -7.62 -17.16 14.62
C PRO A 57 -8.15 -17.69 13.28
N THR A 58 -9.45 -18.05 13.22
CA THR A 58 -10.11 -18.58 12.02
C THR A 58 -10.71 -17.50 11.13
N PHE A 59 -10.64 -16.22 11.54
CA PHE A 59 -11.24 -15.08 10.83
C PHE A 59 -11.00 -15.11 9.31
N TYR A 60 -9.76 -15.35 8.90
CA TYR A 60 -9.39 -15.32 7.47
C TYR A 60 -9.89 -16.50 6.65
N ASP A 61 -10.35 -17.58 7.28
CA ASP A 61 -10.93 -18.73 6.57
C ASP A 61 -12.28 -18.36 5.94
N ALA A 62 -13.04 -17.49 6.60
CA ALA A 62 -14.33 -17.00 6.11
C ALA A 62 -14.27 -15.59 5.47
N PHE A 63 -13.13 -14.89 5.57
CA PHE A 63 -13.04 -13.50 5.13
C PHE A 63 -12.80 -13.35 3.62
N ILE A 64 -13.87 -13.17 2.85
CA ILE A 64 -13.82 -13.11 1.37
C ILE A 64 -13.34 -11.77 0.78
N LYS A 65 -12.96 -10.79 1.61
CA LYS A 65 -12.46 -9.49 1.13
C LYS A 65 -10.93 -9.48 1.07
N THR A 66 -10.38 -8.60 0.25
CA THR A 66 -8.94 -8.44 0.08
C THR A 66 -8.46 -7.13 0.69
N TYR A 67 -7.33 -7.17 1.41
CA TYR A 67 -6.62 -5.98 1.82
C TYR A 67 -5.53 -5.67 0.79
N ASN A 68 -5.66 -4.55 0.05
CA ASN A 68 -4.75 -4.20 -1.04
C ASN A 68 -3.73 -3.11 -0.68
N VAL A 69 -4.06 -2.25 0.28
CA VAL A 69 -3.29 -1.03 0.60
C VAL A 69 -3.10 -0.93 2.12
N PRO A 70 -2.43 -1.91 2.76
CA PRO A 70 -2.17 -1.82 4.19
C PRO A 70 -1.10 -0.75 4.45
N VAL A 71 -1.35 0.11 5.43
CA VAL A 71 -0.41 1.16 5.86
C VAL A 71 -0.41 1.27 7.37
N PHE A 72 0.73 1.65 7.94
CA PHE A 72 0.80 1.99 9.36
C PHE A 72 0.26 3.39 9.60
N ILE A 73 -0.45 3.57 10.71
CA ILE A 73 -0.90 4.87 11.20
C ILE A 73 -0.30 5.13 12.59
N THR A 74 0.06 6.38 12.87
CA THR A 74 0.69 6.79 14.14
C THR A 74 -0.32 7.12 15.24
N GLY A 75 -1.61 7.05 14.92
CA GLY A 75 -2.68 7.36 15.86
C GLY A 75 -4.05 6.94 15.33
N PRO A 76 -5.08 7.02 16.18
CA PRO A 76 -6.43 6.61 15.82
C PRO A 76 -7.02 7.49 14.73
N VAL A 77 -7.81 6.88 13.84
CA VAL A 77 -8.62 7.60 12.87
C VAL A 77 -9.74 8.33 13.61
N LYS A 78 -9.68 9.66 13.65
CA LYS A 78 -10.65 10.51 14.39
C LYS A 78 -11.94 10.79 13.62
N VAL A 79 -12.01 10.41 12.35
CA VAL A 79 -13.15 10.66 11.45
C VAL A 79 -13.94 9.37 11.32
N SER A 80 -15.27 9.45 11.43
CA SER A 80 -16.14 8.30 11.22
C SER A 80 -16.26 7.96 9.72
N GLU A 81 -16.48 6.69 9.42
CA GLU A 81 -16.72 6.21 8.05
C GLU A 81 -17.84 7.00 7.35
N ARG A 82 -18.94 7.27 8.06
CA ARG A 82 -20.06 8.07 7.53
C ARG A 82 -19.65 9.49 7.15
N ASN A 83 -18.83 10.15 7.98
CA ASN A 83 -18.37 11.50 7.69
C ASN A 83 -17.39 11.52 6.52
N LEU A 84 -16.52 10.51 6.43
CA LEU A 84 -15.60 10.35 5.29
C LEU A 84 -16.38 10.11 3.99
N ALA A 85 -17.33 9.18 3.99
CA ALA A 85 -18.17 8.89 2.83
C ALA A 85 -18.97 10.12 2.39
N ARG A 86 -19.60 10.84 3.33
CA ARG A 86 -20.33 12.08 3.01
C ARG A 86 -19.41 13.12 2.35
N ALA A 87 -18.19 13.29 2.84
CA ALA A 87 -17.25 14.25 2.25
C ALA A 87 -16.80 13.85 0.83
N ILE A 88 -16.71 12.55 0.52
CA ILE A 88 -16.37 12.05 -0.81
C ILE A 88 -17.52 12.27 -1.80
N TYR A 89 -18.76 12.06 -1.35
CA TYR A 89 -19.96 12.13 -2.20
C TYR A 89 -20.66 13.49 -2.17
N ASP A 90 -20.09 14.51 -1.52
CA ASP A 90 -20.69 15.85 -1.40
C ASP A 90 -20.73 16.53 -2.78
N PRO A 91 -21.90 16.66 -3.42
CA PRO A 91 -22.00 17.22 -4.78
C PRO A 91 -21.72 18.72 -4.80
N ASP A 92 -21.88 19.40 -3.67
CA ASP A 92 -21.70 20.85 -3.55
C ASP A 92 -20.25 21.23 -3.24
N ARG A 93 -19.38 20.24 -3.01
CA ARG A 93 -17.96 20.44 -2.71
C ARG A 93 -17.04 19.53 -3.54
N PRO A 94 -17.07 19.62 -4.88
CA PRO A 94 -16.17 18.85 -5.72
C PRO A 94 -14.71 19.23 -5.44
N LEU A 95 -13.95 18.30 -4.87
CA LEU A 95 -12.50 18.44 -4.72
C LEU A 95 -11.85 18.07 -6.05
N SER A 96 -11.56 19.09 -6.87
CA SER A 96 -10.74 18.89 -8.06
C SER A 96 -9.28 18.72 -7.62
N ALA A 97 -8.70 17.54 -7.86
CA ALA A 97 -7.31 17.29 -7.54
C ALA A 97 -6.43 18.24 -8.37
N GLN A 98 -5.63 19.06 -7.68
CA GLN A 98 -4.59 19.85 -8.33
C GLN A 98 -3.25 19.13 -8.18
N LEU A 99 -2.48 19.10 -9.26
CA LEU A 99 -1.11 18.61 -9.21
C LEU A 99 -0.29 19.52 -8.30
N ASP A 100 0.62 18.92 -7.53
CA ASP A 100 1.66 19.68 -6.83
C ASP A 100 2.40 20.56 -7.86
N PRO A 101 2.60 21.87 -7.58
CA PRO A 101 3.24 22.78 -8.53
C PRO A 101 4.59 22.28 -9.06
N ARG A 102 5.32 21.50 -8.24
CA ARG A 102 6.62 20.93 -8.61
C ARG A 102 6.50 19.80 -9.64
N VAL A 103 5.38 19.07 -9.64
CA VAL A 103 5.09 18.02 -10.62
C VAL A 103 4.55 18.64 -11.91
N ALA A 104 3.71 19.67 -11.80
CA ALA A 104 3.17 20.39 -12.95
C ALA A 104 4.27 21.01 -13.81
N SER A 105 5.33 21.57 -13.19
CA SER A 105 6.47 22.13 -13.90
C SER A 105 7.33 21.10 -14.64
N ALA A 106 7.42 19.86 -14.15
CA ALA A 106 8.19 18.79 -14.79
C ALA A 106 7.53 18.30 -16.10
N LEU A 107 6.20 18.17 -16.10
CA LEU A 107 5.43 17.77 -17.29
C LEU A 107 5.47 18.82 -18.42
N GLN A 108 5.69 20.09 -18.09
CA GLN A 108 5.88 21.15 -19.09
C GLN A 108 7.28 21.17 -19.70
N GLN A 109 8.28 20.59 -19.02
CA GLN A 109 9.65 20.48 -19.52
C GLN A 109 9.85 19.23 -20.39
N ASP A 110 9.12 18.15 -20.11
CA ASP A 110 9.16 16.89 -20.87
C ASP A 110 8.21 16.85 -22.08
N ALA A 111 7.56 17.96 -22.45
CA ALA A 111 6.76 18.09 -23.67
C ALA A 111 7.63 18.16 -24.96
N GLY A 112 8.73 17.40 -24.99
CA GLY A 112 9.45 17.03 -26.20
C GLY A 112 8.78 15.82 -26.84
N ASP A 113 8.62 15.89 -28.17
CA ASP A 113 7.82 15.01 -29.02
C ASP A 113 8.16 13.51 -28.89
N GLY A 114 7.47 12.79 -28.00
CA GLY A 114 7.56 11.34 -27.87
C GLY A 114 6.67 10.79 -26.75
N PRO A 115 6.04 9.61 -26.91
CA PRO A 115 5.19 9.05 -25.87
C PRO A 115 6.06 8.61 -24.68
N VAL A 116 5.92 9.34 -23.57
CA VAL A 116 6.52 8.95 -22.29
C VAL A 116 5.74 7.76 -21.74
N GLU A 117 6.25 6.54 -21.88
CA GLU A 117 5.68 5.39 -21.17
C GLU A 117 6.04 5.48 -19.69
N PRO A 118 5.06 5.62 -18.77
CA PRO A 118 5.32 5.86 -17.35
C PRO A 118 5.81 4.61 -16.59
N TYR A 119 5.92 3.46 -17.27
CA TYR A 119 6.34 2.19 -16.68
C TYR A 119 7.36 1.46 -17.56
N SER A 120 8.51 2.10 -17.83
CA SER A 120 9.66 1.35 -18.33
C SER A 120 10.26 0.54 -17.18
N SER A 121 9.93 -0.76 -17.12
CA SER A 121 10.62 -1.70 -16.27
C SER A 121 12.07 -1.77 -16.75
N GLY A 122 12.97 -1.06 -16.06
CA GLY A 122 14.39 -1.05 -16.35
C GLY A 122 14.91 -2.48 -16.42
N THR A 123 15.12 -2.97 -17.64
CA THR A 123 15.83 -4.22 -17.86
C THR A 123 17.31 -3.88 -17.74
N THR A 124 17.87 -4.04 -16.54
CA THR A 124 19.32 -4.08 -16.39
C THR A 124 19.80 -5.44 -16.88
N ARG A 125 20.67 -5.42 -17.89
CA ARG A 125 21.42 -6.57 -18.37
C ARG A 125 22.80 -6.59 -17.74
#